data_AF-A0A660QQP3-F1
#
_entry.id   AF-A0A660QQP3-F1
#
_cell.length_a   1.000
_cell.length_b   1.000
_cell.length_c   1.000
_cell.angle_alpha   90.00
_cell.angle_beta   90.00
_cell.angle_gamma   90.00
#
_symmetry.space_group_name_H-M   'P 1'
#
loop_
_entity.id
_entity.type
_entity.pdbx_description
1 polymer ?
#
loop_
_entity_poly.entity_id
_entity_poly.type
_entity_poly.pdbx_seq_one_letter_code
_entity_poly.pdbx_strand_id
1 'polypeptide(L)'
;MRPRRTKVDWAYEMETLLRTRYSEAEKVILVSDNLNTHTKGAFYEAFEPDQARALVKRLEFRHTPKHGSWLNIAENELSSMTRQCLSGRRIPDIETLRKETAA
;
A
#
# COMPACT_ATOMS: atom_id res chain seq x y z
N MET A 1 11.54 4.66 1.91
CA MET A 1 11.51 3.19 2.09
C MET A 1 11.97 2.85 3.51
N ARG A 2 11.16 2.09 4.26
CA ARG A 2 11.46 1.65 5.64
C ARG A 2 12.26 0.33 5.64
N PRO A 3 13.20 0.10 6.60
CA PRO A 3 13.98 -1.14 6.68
C PRO A 3 13.13 -2.38 7.00
N ARG A 4 12.04 -2.19 7.77
CA ARG A 4 11.07 -3.23 8.09
C ARG A 4 9.68 -2.76 7.68
N ARG A 5 8.85 -3.70 7.23
CA ARG A 5 7.44 -3.47 6.93
C ARG A 5 6.61 -4.27 7.91
N THR A 6 5.78 -3.60 8.69
CA THR A 6 4.86 -4.20 9.65
C THR A 6 3.40 -3.87 9.29
N LYS A 7 2.46 -4.57 9.91
CA LYS A 7 1.04 -4.24 9.81
C LYS A 7 0.73 -2.83 10.34
N VAL A 8 1.45 -2.38 11.37
CA VAL A 8 1.32 -1.03 11.92
C VAL A 8 1.79 0.01 10.89
N ASP A 9 2.95 -0.22 10.26
CA ASP A 9 3.44 0.68 9.19
C ASP A 9 2.39 0.83 8.08
N TRP A 10 1.80 -0.30 7.64
CA TRP A 10 0.76 -0.30 6.63
C TRP A 10 -0.48 0.51 7.05
N ALA A 11 -0.92 0.39 8.31
CA ALA A 11 -2.06 1.16 8.82
C ALA A 11 -1.79 2.69 8.79
N TYR A 12 -0.57 3.12 9.12
CA TYR A 12 -0.17 4.53 9.02
C TYR A 12 -0.09 5.04 7.56
N GLU A 13 0.39 4.23 6.62
CA GLU A 13 0.38 4.59 5.20
C GLU A 13 -1.08 4.74 4.68
N MET A 14 -1.96 3.82 5.07
CA MET A 14 -3.38 3.89 4.72
C MET A 14 -4.06 5.13 5.31
N GLU A 15 -3.80 5.45 6.58
CA GLU A 15 -4.30 6.68 7.20
C GLU A 15 -3.82 7.92 6.42
N THR A 16 -2.53 7.99 6.10
CA THR A 16 -1.94 9.12 5.37
C THR A 16 -2.66 9.33 4.05
N LEU A 17 -2.89 8.26 3.28
CA LEU A 17 -3.63 8.34 2.02
C LEU A 17 -5.08 8.80 2.20
N LEU A 18 -5.78 8.30 3.22
CA LEU A 18 -7.16 8.68 3.53
C LEU A 18 -7.30 10.14 3.99
N ARG A 19 -6.27 10.70 4.62
CA ARG A 19 -6.25 12.09 5.10
C ARG A 19 -5.74 13.07 4.06
N THR A 20 -4.97 12.61 3.08
CA THR A 20 -4.36 13.48 2.05
C THR A 20 -5.04 13.26 0.71
N ARG A 21 -4.54 12.30 -0.09
CA ARG A 21 -4.94 12.04 -1.47
C ARG A 21 -6.44 11.73 -1.62
N TYR A 22 -7.04 11.09 -0.61
CA TYR A 22 -8.44 10.70 -0.60
C TYR A 22 -9.22 11.37 0.54
N SER A 23 -8.79 12.56 0.97
CA SER A 23 -9.47 13.36 2.02
C SER A 23 -10.96 13.54 1.74
N GLU A 24 -11.30 13.97 0.52
CA GLU A 24 -12.67 14.26 0.10
C GLU A 24 -13.49 13.00 -0.26
N ALA A 25 -12.87 11.82 -0.29
CA ALA A 25 -13.58 10.59 -0.61
C ALA A 25 -14.41 10.13 0.60
N GLU A 26 -15.73 10.01 0.42
CA GLU A 26 -16.62 9.42 1.43
C GLU A 26 -16.21 7.97 1.72
N LYS A 27 -15.91 7.21 0.67
CA LYS A 27 -15.45 5.82 0.75
C LYS A 27 -14.36 5.55 -0.28
N VAL A 28 -13.36 4.78 0.13
CA VAL A 28 -12.24 4.35 -0.70
C VAL A 28 -12.30 2.84 -0.86
N ILE A 29 -12.38 2.39 -2.12
CA ILE A 29 -12.27 0.96 -2.46
C ILE A 29 -10.77 0.62 -2.49
N LEU A 30 -10.33 -0.13 -1.49
CA LEU A 30 -8.96 -0.62 -1.40
C LEU A 30 -8.87 -1.99 -2.08
N VAL A 31 -8.31 -1.99 -3.30
CA VAL A 31 -7.91 -3.21 -3.98
C VAL A 31 -6.51 -3.59 -3.52
N SER A 32 -6.35 -4.80 -2.98
CA SER A 32 -5.07 -5.28 -2.46
C SER A 32 -4.95 -6.79 -2.57
N ASP A 33 -3.71 -7.30 -2.50
CA ASP A 33 -3.45 -8.72 -2.30
C ASP A 33 -3.98 -9.24 -0.93
N ASN A 34 -3.73 -10.52 -0.65
CA ASN A 34 -4.14 -11.18 0.59
C ASN A 34 -3.01 -11.27 1.63
N LEU A 35 -2.11 -10.28 1.68
CA LEU A 35 -1.00 -10.29 2.62
C LEU A 35 -1.50 -10.20 4.07
N ASN A 36 -0.88 -10.95 4.98
CA ASN A 36 -1.29 -11.04 6.40
C ASN A 36 -1.20 -9.70 7.17
N THR A 37 -0.52 -8.70 6.62
CA THR A 37 -0.46 -7.34 7.17
C THR A 37 -1.65 -6.48 6.78
N HIS A 38 -2.34 -6.79 5.67
CA HIS A 38 -3.43 -5.98 5.10
C HIS A 38 -4.77 -6.33 5.73
N THR A 39 -4.90 -6.09 7.04
CA THR A 39 -6.09 -6.48 7.81
C THR A 39 -6.70 -5.28 8.52
N LYS A 40 -8.01 -5.33 8.75
CA LYS A 40 -8.69 -4.33 9.61
C LYS A 40 -8.08 -4.28 11.01
N GLY A 41 -7.62 -5.42 11.54
CA GLY A 41 -6.97 -5.52 12.85
C GLY A 41 -5.71 -4.67 12.96
N ALA A 42 -4.99 -4.44 11.86
CA ALA A 42 -3.82 -3.58 11.84
C ALA A 42 -4.13 -2.13 12.28
N PHE A 43 -5.32 -1.61 11.95
CA PHE A 43 -5.76 -0.28 12.39
C PHE A 43 -6.03 -0.23 13.89
N TYR A 44 -6.64 -1.28 14.44
CA TYR A 44 -6.93 -1.36 15.88
C TYR A 44 -5.68 -1.61 16.74
N GLU A 45 -4.60 -2.10 16.13
CA GLU A 45 -3.31 -2.19 16.78
C GLU A 45 -2.53 -0.87 16.71
N ALA A 46 -2.73 -0.08 15.66
CA ALA A 46 -1.99 1.16 15.42
C ALA A 46 -2.65 2.40 16.07
N PHE A 47 -3.97 2.41 16.24
CA PHE A 47 -4.73 3.59 16.64
C PHE A 47 -5.75 3.28 17.73
N GLU A 48 -6.15 4.33 18.45
CA GLU A 48 -7.27 4.25 19.40
C GLU A 48 -8.56 3.75 18.71
N PRO A 49 -9.41 2.97 19.42
CA PRO A 49 -10.54 2.26 18.80
C PRO A 49 -11.48 3.14 17.95
N ASP A 50 -11.76 4.37 18.38
CA ASP A 50 -12.63 5.30 17.66
C ASP A 50 -11.99 5.79 16.35
N GLN A 51 -10.70 6.11 16.38
CA GLN A 51 -9.94 6.49 15.18
C GLN A 51 -9.81 5.32 14.23
N ALA A 52 -9.44 4.14 14.72
CA ALA A 52 -9.37 2.91 13.93
C ALA A 52 -10.69 2.62 13.22
N ARG A 53 -11.81 2.71 13.95
CA ARG A 53 -13.15 2.49 13.41
C ARG A 53 -13.54 3.53 12.36
N ALA A 54 -13.20 4.79 12.58
CA ALA A 54 -13.46 5.86 11.60
C ALA A 54 -12.71 5.60 10.28
N LEU A 55 -11.42 5.22 10.36
CA LEU A 55 -10.62 4.88 9.18
C LEU A 55 -11.14 3.64 8.46
N VAL A 56 -11.42 2.56 9.20
CA VAL A 56 -11.92 1.29 8.62
C VAL A 56 -13.29 1.47 7.98
N LYS A 57 -14.17 2.32 8.52
CA LYS A 57 -15.48 2.62 7.92
C LYS A 57 -15.37 3.28 6.54
N ARG A 58 -14.33 4.08 6.33
CA ARG A 58 -14.04 4.72 5.04
C ARG A 58 -13.44 3.76 4.01
N LEU A 59 -13.02 2.57 4.41
CA LEU A 59 -12.39 1.58 3.54
C LEU A 59 -13.33 0.44 3.16
N GLU A 60 -13.43 0.18 1.86
CA GLU A 60 -14.00 -1.06 1.33
C GLU A 60 -12.90 -1.97 0.80
N PHE A 61 -12.67 -3.10 1.47
CA PHE A 61 -11.63 -4.05 1.10
C PHE A 61 -12.10 -4.94 -0.05
N ARG A 62 -11.33 -4.96 -1.14
CA ARG A 62 -11.54 -5.84 -2.30
C ARG A 62 -10.24 -6.60 -2.57
N HIS A 63 -10.20 -7.85 -2.12
CA HIS A 63 -9.00 -8.66 -2.32
C HIS A 63 -8.96 -9.26 -3.71
N THR A 64 -7.77 -9.27 -4.31
CA THR A 64 -7.55 -10.00 -5.56
C THR A 64 -7.60 -11.52 -5.32
N PRO A 65 -8.04 -12.32 -6.31
CA PRO A 65 -8.05 -13.76 -6.20
C PRO A 65 -6.65 -14.32 -5.92
N LYS A 66 -6.58 -15.46 -5.21
CA LYS A 66 -5.33 -16.21 -5.07
C LYS A 66 -4.80 -16.56 -6.47
N HIS A 67 -3.52 -16.33 -6.70
CA HIS A 67 -2.85 -16.50 -8.00
C HIS A 67 -3.34 -15.58 -9.13
N GLY A 68 -4.12 -14.54 -8.83
CA GLY A 68 -4.66 -13.57 -9.80
C GLY A 68 -3.92 -12.24 -9.81
N SER A 69 -2.58 -12.24 -9.78
CA SER A 69 -1.75 -11.03 -9.71
C SER A 69 -2.03 -10.02 -10.82
N TRP A 70 -2.42 -10.48 -12.01
CA TRP A 70 -2.75 -9.60 -13.14
C TRP A 70 -3.97 -8.69 -12.90
N LEU A 71 -4.82 -9.02 -11.90
CA LEU A 71 -5.94 -8.17 -11.46
C LEU A 71 -5.52 -7.15 -10.39
N ASN A 72 -4.28 -7.20 -9.91
CA ASN A 72 -3.73 -6.23 -8.97
C ASN A 72 -3.05 -5.08 -9.72
N ILE A 73 -3.69 -3.91 -9.73
CA ILE A 73 -3.22 -2.73 -10.46
C ILE A 73 -1.80 -2.32 -10.00
N ALA A 74 -1.53 -2.38 -8.69
CA ALA A 74 -0.22 -2.04 -8.15
C ALA A 74 0.89 -2.98 -8.65
N GLU A 75 0.61 -4.28 -8.81
CA GLU A 75 1.58 -5.24 -9.34
C GLU A 75 1.86 -5.00 -10.83
N ASN A 76 0.84 -4.62 -11.60
CA ASN A 76 1.01 -4.24 -13.00
C ASN A 76 1.89 -3.00 -13.14
N GLU A 77 1.67 -1.96 -12.31
CA GLU A 77 2.51 -0.75 -12.28
C GLU A 77 3.96 -1.07 -11.89
N LEU A 78 4.17 -1.89 -10.85
CA LEU A 78 5.51 -2.33 -10.43
C LEU A 78 6.22 -3.13 -11.53
N SER A 79 5.49 -3.97 -12.26
CA SER A 79 6.02 -4.74 -13.40
C SER A 79 6.48 -3.82 -14.54
N SER A 80 5.67 -2.83 -14.89
CA SER A 80 6.02 -1.80 -15.88
C SER A 80 7.24 -0.98 -15.45
N MET A 81 7.25 -0.47 -14.23
CA MET A 81 8.38 0.28 -13.66
C MET A 81 9.67 -0.55 -13.66
N THR A 82 9.59 -1.83 -13.27
CA THR A 82 10.76 -2.72 -13.26
C THR A 82 11.32 -2.90 -14.67
N ARG A 83 10.47 -3.15 -15.67
CA ARG A 83 10.89 -3.36 -17.05
C ARG A 83 11.49 -2.09 -17.68
N GLN A 84 10.91 -0.93 -17.38
CA GLN A 84 11.30 0.34 -18.02
C GLN A 84 12.48 1.01 -17.31
N CYS A 85 12.52 0.99 -15.98
CA CYS A 85 13.49 1.79 -15.22
C CYS A 85 14.66 0.95 -14.68
N LEU A 86 14.44 -0.35 -14.41
CA LEU A 86 15.39 -1.18 -13.65
C LEU A 86 15.96 -2.36 -14.46
N SER A 87 15.36 -2.72 -15.60
CA SER A 87 15.78 -3.87 -16.41
C SER A 87 17.25 -3.74 -16.85
N GLY A 88 18.05 -4.79 -16.62
CA GLY A 88 19.46 -4.83 -16.99
C GLY A 88 20.41 -3.98 -16.13
N ARG A 89 19.93 -3.32 -15.08
CA ARG A 89 20.73 -2.45 -14.21
C ARG A 89 20.83 -3.05 -12.81
N ARG A 90 22.03 -3.05 -12.22
CA ARG A 90 22.18 -3.25 -10.76
C ARG A 90 22.10 -1.91 -10.06
N ILE A 91 21.21 -1.82 -9.08
CA ILE A 91 21.09 -0.63 -8.23
C ILE A 91 21.92 -0.87 -6.96
N PRO A 92 22.99 -0.08 -6.72
CA PRO A 92 23.97 -0.38 -5.69
C PRO A 92 23.46 -0.11 -4.27
N ASP A 93 22.50 0.81 -4.12
CA ASP A 93 22.00 1.24 -2.82
C ASP A 93 20.56 1.78 -2.91
N ILE A 94 19.94 1.95 -1.74
CA ILE A 94 18.54 2.36 -1.62
C ILE A 94 18.29 3.82 -1.98
N GLU A 95 19.29 4.70 -1.88
CA GLU A 95 19.15 6.12 -2.23
C GLU A 95 19.14 6.28 -3.75
N THR A 96 20.00 5.54 -4.45
CA THR A 96 19.96 5.43 -5.91
C THR A 96 18.60 4.89 -6.37
N LEU A 97 18.07 3.84 -5.73
CA LEU A 97 16.74 3.31 -6.07
C LEU A 97 15.65 4.37 -5.90
N ARG A 98 15.66 5.11 -4.78
CA ARG A 98 14.66 6.16 -4.51
C ARG A 98 14.65 7.24 -5.59
N LYS A 99 15.83 7.70 -6.01
CA LYS A 99 15.96 8.71 -7.06
C LYS A 99 15.38 8.24 -8.39
N GLU A 100 15.62 6.99 -8.76
CA GLU A 100 15.15 6.40 -10.03
C GLU A 100 13.64 6.12 -10.02
N THR A 101 13.06 5.88 -8.84
CA THR A 101 11.61 5.63 -8.68
C THR A 101 10.80 6.87 -8.28
N ALA A 102 11.45 8.03 -8.14
CA ALA A 102 10.78 9.29 -7.86
C ALA A 102 10.16 9.81 -9.17
N ALA A 103 8.86 9.56 -9.35
CA ALA A 103 8.02 10.17 -10.37
C ALA A 103 7.43 11.48 -9.86
#